data_AF-A0A4Y7IQW0-F1
#
_entry.id   AF-A0A4Y7IQW0-F1
#
_cell.length_a   1.000
_cell.length_b   1.000
_cell.length_c   1.000
_cell.angle_alpha   90.00
_cell.angle_beta   90.00
_cell.angle_gamma   90.00
#
_symmetry.space_group_name_H-M   'P 1'
#
loop_
_entity.id
_entity.type
_entity.pdbx_description
1 polymer ?
#
loop_
_entity_poly.entity_id
_entity_poly.type
_entity_poly.pdbx_seq_one_letter_code
_entity_poly.pdbx_strand_id
1 'polypeptide(L)'
;MNSKFIIVCVLTTLLLVLRPAMSVAPSCDAVITSFAPCLSYLKNSDSVPSTSCCDNIKVLDQQLPEKQDRKSVCQCIKLAIPIIGTVNNTRVKDVSNRCGSKLYEIPPISPDMNCDNVV
;
A
#
# COMPACT_ATOMS: atom_id res chain seq x y z
N MET A 1 3.81 6.31 49.87
CA MET A 1 3.67 5.71 48.53
C MET A 1 4.76 4.65 48.40
N ASN A 2 4.40 3.37 48.43
CA ASN A 2 5.38 2.29 48.64
C ASN A 2 6.14 2.02 47.33
N SER A 3 7.47 1.97 47.38
CA SER A 3 8.36 1.77 46.21
C SER A 3 7.96 0.58 45.32
N LYS A 4 7.41 -0.48 45.95
CA LYS A 4 6.87 -1.67 45.29
C LYS A 4 5.69 -1.36 44.34
N PHE A 5 4.85 -0.38 44.68
CA PHE A 5 3.68 0.02 43.89
C PHE A 5 4.08 0.82 42.65
N ILE A 6 5.15 1.62 42.74
CA ILE A 6 5.69 2.40 41.62
C ILE A 6 6.28 1.45 40.56
N ILE A 7 7.04 0.44 40.98
CA ILE A 7 7.68 -0.52 40.06
C ILE A 7 6.63 -1.33 39.28
N VAL A 8 5.55 -1.75 39.93
CA VAL A 8 4.45 -2.50 39.28
C VAL A 8 3.75 -1.63 38.23
N CYS A 9 3.44 -0.36 38.55
CA CYS A 9 2.81 0.55 37.59
C CYS A 9 3.69 0.80 36.36
N VAL A 10 5.00 1.00 36.55
CA VAL A 10 5.94 1.28 35.43
C VAL A 10 6.14 0.04 34.54
N LEU A 11 6.16 -1.17 35.12
CA LEU A 11 6.26 -2.41 34.33
C LEU A 11 4.97 -2.68 33.53
N THR A 12 3.80 -2.35 34.08
CA THR A 12 2.53 -2.51 33.36
C THR A 12 2.34 -1.53 32.21
N THR A 13 2.87 -0.31 32.31
CA THR A 13 2.79 0.66 31.20
C THR A 13 3.78 0.34 30.09
N LEU A 14 4.95 -0.22 30.41
CA LEU A 14 5.97 -0.59 29.41
C LEU A 14 5.54 -1.77 28.50
N LEU A 15 4.74 -2.70 29.04
CA LEU A 15 4.19 -3.82 28.25
C LEU A 15 3.06 -3.40 27.30
N LEU A 16 2.37 -2.28 27.56
CA LEU A 16 1.31 -1.76 26.70
C LEU A 16 1.83 -1.04 25.44
N VAL A 17 3.13 -0.72 25.40
CA VAL A 17 3.77 -0.05 24.25
C VAL A 17 4.29 -1.04 23.21
N LEU A 18 4.46 -2.31 23.58
CA LEU A 18 4.68 -3.40 22.62
C LEU A 18 3.32 -3.84 22.07
N ARG A 19 2.72 -3.00 21.24
CA ARG A 19 1.80 -3.52 20.23
C ARG A 19 2.67 -4.30 19.24
N PRO A 20 2.54 -5.62 19.09
CA PRO A 20 3.00 -6.22 17.85
C PRO A 20 2.18 -5.52 16.76
N ALA A 21 2.84 -4.73 15.92
CA ALA A 21 2.25 -4.35 14.65
C ALA A 21 2.08 -5.66 13.87
N MET A 22 0.95 -6.34 14.11
CA MET A 22 0.45 -7.37 13.21
C MET A 22 -0.22 -6.62 12.05
N SER A 23 0.53 -5.76 11.37
CA SER A 23 0.27 -5.39 10.00
C SER A 23 0.51 -6.66 9.19
N VAL A 24 -0.54 -7.46 9.01
CA VAL A 24 -0.49 -8.52 8.01
C VAL A 24 -0.51 -7.80 6.67
N ALA A 25 0.67 -7.69 6.05
CA ALA A 25 0.79 -7.16 4.71
C ALA A 25 -0.26 -7.81 3.80
N PRO A 26 -0.93 -7.03 2.92
CA PRO A 26 -1.95 -7.58 2.03
C PRO A 26 -1.34 -8.70 1.17
N SER A 27 -2.10 -9.78 0.96
CA SER A 27 -1.68 -10.86 0.07
C SER A 27 -1.55 -10.33 -1.36
N CYS A 28 -0.61 -10.86 -2.14
CA CYS A 28 -0.44 -10.39 -3.52
C CYS A 28 -1.71 -10.56 -4.36
N ASP A 29 -2.47 -11.65 -4.16
CA ASP A 29 -3.76 -11.85 -4.83
C ASP A 29 -4.75 -10.71 -4.54
N ALA A 30 -4.86 -10.28 -3.28
CA ALA A 30 -5.71 -9.17 -2.89
C ALA A 30 -5.25 -7.85 -3.51
N VAL A 31 -3.92 -7.62 -3.56
CA VAL A 31 -3.33 -6.45 -4.23
C VAL A 31 -3.73 -6.44 -5.71
N ILE A 32 -3.50 -7.53 -6.43
CA ILE A 32 -3.78 -7.60 -7.87
C ILE A 32 -5.26 -7.41 -8.16
N THR A 33 -6.13 -8.07 -7.40
CA THR A 33 -7.58 -7.94 -7.52
C THR A 33 -8.04 -6.50 -7.25
N SER A 34 -7.41 -5.80 -6.31
CA SER A 34 -7.72 -4.40 -6.02
C SER A 34 -7.37 -3.45 -7.17
N PHE A 35 -6.30 -3.75 -7.92
CA PHE A 35 -5.86 -2.95 -9.08
C PHE A 35 -6.57 -3.28 -10.39
N ALA A 36 -7.17 -4.45 -10.53
CA ALA A 36 -7.90 -4.87 -11.73
C ALA A 36 -8.88 -3.80 -12.28
N PRO A 37 -9.75 -3.15 -11.48
CA PRO A 37 -10.67 -2.12 -11.98
C PRO A 37 -9.99 -0.83 -12.45
N CYS A 38 -8.70 -0.64 -12.16
CA CYS A 38 -7.92 0.51 -12.61
C CYS A 38 -7.29 0.31 -14.01
N LEU A 39 -7.20 -0.93 -14.50
CA LEU A 39 -6.42 -1.26 -15.70
C LEU A 39 -6.86 -0.50 -16.95
N SER A 40 -8.16 -0.32 -17.18
CA SER A 40 -8.68 0.43 -18.33
C SER A 40 -8.21 1.88 -18.33
N TYR A 41 -8.25 2.54 -17.17
CA TYR A 41 -7.69 3.88 -17.02
C TYR A 41 -6.17 3.87 -17.20
N LEU A 42 -5.46 2.96 -16.52
CA LEU A 42 -3.99 2.86 -16.58
C LEU A 42 -3.46 2.59 -18.00
N LYS A 43 -4.26 1.94 -18.85
CA LYS A 43 -3.93 1.63 -20.25
C LYS A 43 -4.39 2.68 -21.27
N ASN A 44 -4.93 3.81 -20.80
CA ASN A 44 -5.54 4.87 -21.63
C ASN A 44 -6.84 4.47 -22.36
N SER A 45 -7.49 3.38 -21.97
CA SER A 45 -8.80 3.01 -22.53
C SER A 45 -9.90 3.93 -22.00
N ASP A 46 -9.85 4.27 -20.70
CA ASP A 46 -10.81 5.18 -20.07
C ASP A 46 -10.15 6.53 -19.74
N SER A 47 -10.91 7.62 -19.85
CA SER A 47 -10.42 8.97 -19.52
C SER A 47 -10.31 9.23 -18.01
N VAL A 48 -11.10 8.52 -17.20
CA VAL A 48 -11.15 8.68 -15.74
C VAL A 48 -11.10 7.31 -15.05
N PRO A 49 -10.55 7.21 -13.83
CA PRO A 49 -10.64 5.98 -13.05
C PRO A 49 -12.10 5.65 -12.71
N SER A 50 -12.44 4.37 -12.67
CA SER A 50 -13.74 3.92 -12.18
C SER A 50 -13.88 4.21 -10.68
N THR A 51 -15.12 4.31 -10.19
CA THR A 51 -15.39 4.45 -8.75
C THR A 51 -14.76 3.30 -7.95
N SER A 52 -14.90 2.06 -8.44
CA SER A 52 -14.30 0.87 -7.84
C SER A 52 -12.77 0.94 -7.79
N CYS A 53 -12.13 1.48 -8.82
CA CYS A 53 -10.68 1.72 -8.78
C CYS A 53 -10.32 2.67 -7.62
N CYS A 54 -11.01 3.81 -7.53
CA CYS A 54 -10.68 4.79 -6.50
C CYS A 54 -10.97 4.32 -5.07
N ASP A 55 -12.04 3.56 -4.86
CA ASP A 55 -12.36 2.98 -3.55
C ASP A 55 -11.28 1.99 -3.12
N ASN A 56 -10.87 1.09 -4.01
CA ASN A 56 -9.81 0.12 -3.73
C ASN A 56 -8.46 0.80 -3.46
N ILE A 57 -8.12 1.85 -4.22
CA ILE A 57 -6.88 2.61 -4.00
C ILE A 57 -6.87 3.27 -2.62
N LYS A 58 -7.99 3.84 -2.17
CA LYS A 58 -8.10 4.42 -0.83
C LYS A 58 -7.96 3.36 0.26
N VAL A 59 -8.56 2.18 0.08
CA VAL A 59 -8.41 1.08 1.02
C VAL A 59 -6.96 0.62 1.11
N LEU A 60 -6.28 0.44 -0.03
CA LEU A 60 -4.86 0.10 -0.05
C LEU A 60 -4.02 1.19 0.65
N ASP A 61 -4.25 2.46 0.37
CA ASP A 61 -3.53 3.58 0.99
C ASP A 61 -3.63 3.56 2.53
N GLN A 62 -4.81 3.22 3.07
CA GLN A 62 -5.02 3.06 4.51
C GLN A 62 -4.31 1.85 5.11
N GLN A 63 -4.03 0.82 4.31
CA GLN A 63 -3.33 -0.41 4.72
C GLN A 63 -1.80 -0.28 4.64
N LEU A 64 -1.29 0.85 4.16
CA LEU A 64 0.12 1.06 3.88
C LEU A 64 0.79 2.14 4.77
N PRO A 65 0.53 2.22 6.10
CA PRO A 65 1.22 3.18 6.95
C PRO A 65 2.71 2.85 7.11
N GLU A 66 3.10 1.57 7.02
CA GLU A 66 4.48 1.14 7.24
C GLU A 66 5.24 0.93 5.93
N LYS A 67 6.54 1.27 5.94
CA LYS A 67 7.44 1.08 4.80
C LYS A 67 7.51 -0.37 4.34
N GLN A 68 7.36 -1.32 5.27
CA GLN A 68 7.44 -2.75 4.95
C GLN A 68 6.23 -3.22 4.13
N ASP A 69 5.01 -2.82 4.49
CA ASP A 69 3.81 -3.17 3.73
C ASP A 69 3.87 -2.64 2.31
N ARG A 70 4.43 -1.44 2.18
CA ARG A 70 4.60 -0.75 0.91
C ARG A 70 5.58 -1.44 -0.02
N LYS A 71 6.68 -1.95 0.52
CA LYS A 71 7.60 -2.83 -0.20
C LYS A 71 6.91 -4.10 -0.65
N SER A 72 6.11 -4.74 0.22
CA SER A 72 5.36 -5.95 -0.11
C SER A 72 4.40 -5.71 -1.27
N VAL A 73 3.61 -4.63 -1.24
CA VAL A 73 2.71 -4.26 -2.36
C VAL A 73 3.49 -3.98 -3.64
N CYS A 74 4.61 -3.26 -3.58
CA CYS A 74 5.48 -3.05 -4.74
C CYS A 74 5.94 -4.37 -5.37
N GLN A 75 6.38 -5.32 -4.54
CA GLN A 75 6.81 -6.64 -4.99
C GLN A 75 5.65 -7.41 -5.64
N CYS A 76 4.45 -7.35 -5.07
CA CYS A 76 3.27 -7.96 -5.67
C CYS A 76 2.94 -7.36 -7.05
N ILE A 77 2.99 -6.03 -7.18
CA ILE A 77 2.77 -5.35 -8.48
C ILE A 77 3.81 -5.83 -9.50
N LYS A 78 5.09 -5.90 -9.11
CA LYS A 78 6.18 -6.39 -9.97
C LYS A 78 5.91 -7.82 -10.48
N LEU A 79 5.45 -8.71 -9.62
CA LEU A 79 5.12 -10.09 -9.99
C LEU A 79 3.93 -10.18 -10.95
N ALA A 80 3.03 -9.21 -10.93
CA ALA A 80 1.85 -9.19 -11.79
C ALA A 80 2.08 -8.56 -13.16
N ILE A 81 3.20 -7.86 -13.37
CA ILE A 81 3.59 -7.26 -14.67
C ILE A 81 3.38 -8.20 -15.87
N PRO A 82 3.82 -9.48 -15.86
CA PRO A 82 3.58 -10.39 -16.98
C PRO A 82 2.10 -10.65 -17.28
N ILE A 83 1.22 -10.47 -16.29
CA ILE A 83 -0.24 -10.69 -16.41
C ILE A 83 -0.93 -9.38 -16.85
N ILE A 84 -0.59 -8.25 -16.22
CA ILE A 84 -1.22 -6.96 -16.50
C ILE A 84 -0.72 -6.33 -17.80
N GLY A 85 0.50 -6.66 -18.24
CA GLY A 85 1.16 -6.04 -19.39
C GLY A 85 1.52 -4.58 -19.16
N THR A 86 1.79 -3.87 -20.26
CA THR A 86 2.24 -2.46 -20.21
C THR A 86 1.11 -1.53 -19.75
N VAL A 87 1.45 -0.60 -18.87
CA VAL A 87 0.58 0.50 -18.40
C VAL A 87 1.25 1.85 -18.65
N ASN A 88 0.45 2.92 -18.65
CA ASN A 88 0.96 4.28 -18.77
C ASN A 88 1.39 4.82 -17.40
N ASN A 89 2.69 4.92 -17.16
CA ASN A 89 3.23 5.40 -15.89
C ASN A 89 2.85 6.85 -15.55
N THR A 90 2.53 7.69 -16.54
CA THR A 90 1.97 9.03 -16.27
C THR A 90 0.60 8.91 -15.63
N ARG A 91 -0.23 7.97 -16.09
CA ARG A 91 -1.55 7.72 -15.50
C ARG A 91 -1.47 7.05 -14.15
N VAL A 92 -0.53 6.11 -13.96
CA VAL A 92 -0.25 5.51 -12.64
C VAL A 92 -0.01 6.60 -11.60
N LYS A 93 0.81 7.60 -11.92
CA LYS A 93 1.06 8.75 -11.03
C LYS A 93 -0.17 9.66 -10.84
N ASP A 94 -1.04 9.76 -11.84
CA ASP A 94 -2.25 10.59 -11.79
C ASP A 94 -3.39 9.94 -10.98
N VAL A 95 -3.41 8.60 -10.82
CA VAL A 95 -4.46 7.88 -10.07
C VAL A 95 -4.69 8.49 -8.69
N SER A 96 -3.62 8.76 -7.95
CA SER A 96 -3.66 9.34 -6.60
C SER A 96 -4.42 10.66 -6.57
N ASN A 97 -4.11 11.55 -7.51
CA ASN A 97 -4.74 12.86 -7.64
C ASN A 97 -6.22 12.72 -8.01
N ARG A 98 -6.53 11.85 -8.98
CA ARG A 98 -7.89 11.60 -9.45
C ARG A 98 -8.78 10.93 -8.41
N CYS A 99 -8.21 10.07 -7.59
CA CYS A 99 -8.94 9.35 -6.55
C CYS A 99 -8.92 10.06 -5.19
N GLY A 100 -8.22 11.19 -5.06
CA GLY A 100 -8.15 11.97 -3.82
C GLY A 100 -7.47 11.23 -2.67
N SER A 101 -6.48 10.38 -2.97
CA SER A 101 -5.65 9.70 -1.98
C SER A 101 -4.30 10.40 -1.87
N LYS A 102 -3.74 10.45 -0.66
CA LYS A 102 -2.35 10.85 -0.42
C LYS A 102 -1.44 9.67 -0.70
N LEU A 103 -1.61 9.13 -1.90
CA LEU A 103 -1.05 7.85 -2.23
C LEU A 103 0.46 7.96 -2.22
N TYR A 104 1.01 6.90 -1.70
CA TYR A 104 2.39 6.54 -1.77
C TYR A 104 3.01 6.61 -3.18
N GLU A 105 4.25 7.11 -3.27
CA GLU A 105 5.01 7.09 -4.53
C GLU A 105 5.49 5.67 -4.85
N ILE A 106 4.76 4.99 -5.75
CA ILE A 106 5.25 3.75 -6.34
C ILE A 106 6.22 4.07 -7.48
N PRO A 107 7.29 3.27 -7.64
CA PRO A 107 8.18 3.42 -8.78
C PRO A 107 7.43 3.16 -10.10
N PRO A 108 7.99 3.60 -11.25
CA PRO A 108 7.40 3.29 -12.54
C PRO A 108 7.20 1.78 -12.70
N ILE A 109 6.01 1.37 -13.13
CA ILE A 109 5.69 -0.03 -13.38
C ILE A 109 6.45 -0.46 -14.64
N SER A 110 7.43 -1.32 -14.44
CA SER A 110 8.28 -1.92 -15.46
C SER A 110 8.88 -3.22 -14.94
N PRO A 111 9.32 -4.15 -15.82
CA PRO A 111 9.97 -5.39 -15.38
C PRO A 111 11.15 -5.16 -14.41
N ASP A 112 11.84 -4.03 -14.57
CA ASP A 112 12.99 -3.61 -13.78
C ASP A 112 12.64 -2.68 -12.59
N MET A 113 11.35 -2.54 -12.27
CA MET A 113 10.87 -1.75 -11.13
C MET A 113 11.61 -2.14 -9.85
N ASN A 114 12.18 -1.14 -9.17
CA ASN A 114 12.97 -1.32 -7.95
C ASN A 114 12.14 -1.00 -6.70
N CYS A 115 11.88 -2.02 -5.89
CA CYS A 115 11.06 -1.89 -4.69
C CYS A 115 11.84 -1.52 -3.40
N ASP A 116 13.16 -1.34 -3.47
CA ASP A 116 13.97 -1.12 -2.25
C ASP A 116 13.86 0.29 -1.67
N ASN A 117 13.68 1.29 -2.53
CA ASN A 117 13.65 2.72 -2.19
C ASN A 117 12.25 3.28 -1.98
N VAL A 118 11.29 2.37 -1.89
CA VAL A 118 9.89 2.63 -1.68
C VAL A 118 9.78 3.21 -0.26
N VAL A 119 9.44 4.51 -0.14
CA VAL A 119 9.53 5.33 1.11
C VAL A 119 8.22 5.73 1.70
#